data_AF-A0A968HL50-F1
#
_entry.id   AF-A0A968HL50-F1
#
_cell.length_a   1.000
_cell.length_b   1.000
_cell.length_c   1.000
_cell.angle_alpha   90.00
_cell.angle_beta   90.00
_cell.angle_gamma   90.00
#
_symmetry.space_group_name_H-M   'P 1'
#
loop_
_entity.id
_entity.type
_entity.pdbx_description
1 polymer ?
#
loop_
_entity_poly.entity_id
_entity_poly.type
_entity_poly.pdbx_seq_one_letter_code
_entity_poly.pdbx_strand_id
1 'polypeptide(L)'
;MLCCFYGLFSPRTWQHAQVLIVGAILCPGKRTVSAVLRVMGLSRERSFGKYHRVLSRAVWSSRKVSRRLLVHLIGTFVPSGILVMGIDDTVERRKG
;
A
#
# COMPACT_ATOMS: atom_id res chain seq x y z
N MET A 1 -2.46 -10.47 8.71
CA MET A 1 -1.27 -9.96 7.98
C MET A 1 -1.16 -8.43 8.02
N LEU A 2 -2.20 -7.65 7.71
CA LEU A 2 -2.12 -6.17 7.66
C LEU A 2 -2.19 -5.45 9.04
N CYS A 3 -2.58 -6.12 10.12
CA CYS A 3 -2.80 -5.48 11.43
C CYS A 3 -1.56 -4.74 11.98
N CYS A 4 -0.35 -5.15 11.60
CA CYS A 4 0.90 -4.50 12.01
C CYS A 4 1.06 -3.06 11.49
N PHE A 5 0.21 -2.63 10.55
CA PHE A 5 0.16 -1.27 10.00
C PHE A 5 -0.96 -0.41 10.60
N TYR A 6 -1.87 -0.97 11.42
CA TYR A 6 -3.04 -0.26 11.95
C TYR A 6 -2.68 1.08 12.61
N GLY A 7 -1.66 1.08 13.49
CA GLY A 7 -1.21 2.29 14.20
C GLY A 7 -0.53 3.35 13.32
N LEU A 8 -0.36 3.11 12.02
CA LEU A 8 0.20 4.07 11.07
C LEU A 8 -0.87 4.87 10.32
N PHE A 9 -2.13 4.48 10.44
CA PHE A 9 -3.27 5.14 9.81
C PHE A 9 -4.28 5.55 10.87
N SER A 10 -5.09 6.58 10.57
CA SER A 10 -6.29 6.84 11.36
C SER A 10 -7.33 5.74 11.13
N PRO A 11 -8.21 5.43 12.11
CA PRO A 11 -9.18 4.33 11.99
C PRO A 11 -10.06 4.40 10.73
N ARG A 12 -10.47 5.62 10.34
CA ARG A 12 -11.29 5.86 9.13
C ARG A 12 -10.52 5.62 7.84
N THR A 13 -9.25 6.04 7.80
CA THR A 13 -8.38 5.82 6.63
C THR A 13 -7.99 4.35 6.51
N TRP A 14 -7.81 3.65 7.64
CA TRP A 14 -7.39 2.26 7.67
C TRP A 14 -8.31 1.33 6.88
N GLN A 15 -9.63 1.47 7.06
CA GLN A 15 -10.61 0.65 6.33
C GLN A 15 -10.45 0.79 4.82
N HIS A 16 -10.29 2.02 4.32
CA HIS A 16 -10.09 2.27 2.90
C HIS A 16 -8.70 1.83 2.43
N ALA A 17 -7.66 2.00 3.25
CA ALA A 17 -6.31 1.55 2.95
C ALA A 17 -6.24 0.02 2.79
N GLN A 18 -6.94 -0.75 3.62
CA GLN A 18 -7.01 -2.21 3.49
C GLN A 18 -7.59 -2.63 2.13
N VAL A 19 -8.71 -2.03 1.72
CA VAL A 19 -9.32 -2.29 0.41
C VAL A 19 -8.34 -1.96 -0.71
N LEU A 20 -7.64 -0.82 -0.61
CA LEU A 20 -6.67 -0.40 -1.62
C LEU A 20 -5.49 -1.37 -1.73
N ILE A 21 -4.94 -1.81 -0.59
CA ILE A 21 -3.80 -2.73 -0.54
C ILE A 21 -4.19 -4.10 -1.12
N VAL A 22 -5.30 -4.68 -0.63
CA VAL A 22 -5.75 -6.00 -1.07
C VAL A 22 -6.07 -5.98 -2.57
N GLY A 23 -6.83 -5.00 -3.04
CA GLY A 23 -7.15 -4.93 -4.45
C GLY A 23 -5.93 -4.61 -5.33
N ALA A 24 -4.94 -3.85 -4.86
CA ALA A 24 -3.71 -3.62 -5.60
C ALA A 24 -2.85 -4.89 -5.76
N ILE A 25 -2.89 -5.79 -4.79
CA ILE A 25 -2.25 -7.11 -4.88
C ILE A 25 -2.99 -8.00 -5.88
N LEU A 26 -4.33 -7.96 -5.89
CA LEU A 26 -5.16 -8.78 -6.75
C LEU A 26 -5.27 -8.28 -8.20
N CYS A 27 -5.02 -6.99 -8.46
CA CYS A 27 -5.10 -6.42 -9.81
C CYS A 27 -4.01 -6.96 -10.74
N PRO A 28 -4.37 -7.63 -11.86
CA PRO A 28 -3.41 -7.89 -12.93
C PRO A 28 -3.17 -6.59 -13.72
N GLY A 29 -1.92 -6.12 -13.77
CA GLY A 29 -1.53 -4.94 -14.55
C GLY A 29 -1.61 -3.61 -13.78
N LYS A 30 -2.40 -2.65 -14.28
CA LYS A 30 -2.43 -1.28 -13.74
C LYS A 30 -3.13 -1.23 -12.38
N ARG A 31 -2.42 -0.76 -11.35
CA ARG A 31 -2.91 -0.65 -9.97
C ARG A 31 -3.52 0.72 -9.67
N THR A 32 -4.35 1.22 -10.58
CA THR A 32 -5.07 2.49 -10.35
C THR A 32 -6.17 2.29 -9.31
N VAL A 33 -6.55 3.35 -8.59
CA VAL A 33 -7.66 3.31 -7.62
C VAL A 33 -8.92 2.71 -8.24
N SER A 34 -9.26 3.07 -9.48
CA SER A 34 -10.43 2.54 -10.17
C SER A 34 -10.30 1.06 -10.54
N ALA A 35 -9.12 0.60 -10.95
CA ALA A 35 -8.89 -0.83 -11.24
C ALA A 35 -8.99 -1.66 -9.96
N VAL A 36 -8.40 -1.16 -8.87
CA VAL A 36 -8.46 -1.74 -7.54
C VAL A 36 -9.90 -1.87 -7.07
N LEU A 37 -10.69 -0.79 -7.14
CA LEU A 37 -12.09 -0.83 -6.74
C LEU A 37 -12.93 -1.75 -7.63
N ARG A 38 -12.58 -1.89 -8.91
CA ARG A 38 -13.26 -2.84 -9.81
C ARG A 38 -13.01 -4.28 -9.39
N VAL A 39 -11.76 -4.67 -9.14
CA VAL A 39 -11.42 -6.04 -8.70
C VAL A 39 -12.03 -6.35 -7.33
N MET A 40 -12.13 -5.35 -6.45
CA MET A 40 -12.80 -5.48 -5.16
C MET A 40 -14.33 -5.48 -5.23
N GLY A 41 -14.93 -5.49 -6.43
CA GLY A 41 -16.40 -5.47 -6.61
C GLY A 41 -17.07 -4.12 -6.31
N LEU A 42 -16.30 -3.07 -6.05
CA LEU A 42 -16.74 -1.73 -5.66
C LEU A 42 -16.83 -0.75 -6.84
N SER A 43 -16.97 -1.26 -8.06
CA SER A 43 -17.01 -0.45 -9.28
C SER A 43 -18.17 0.57 -9.33
N ARG A 44 -19.26 0.32 -8.59
CA ARG A 44 -20.45 1.18 -8.52
C ARG A 44 -20.55 1.99 -7.22
N GLU A 45 -19.54 1.94 -6.37
CA GLU A 45 -19.53 2.67 -5.10
C GLU A 45 -19.60 4.18 -5.37
N ARG A 46 -20.62 4.88 -4.88
CA ARG A 46 -20.79 6.33 -5.13
C ARG A 46 -19.67 7.17 -4.50
N SER A 47 -19.00 6.62 -3.48
CA SER A 47 -17.98 7.32 -2.71
C SER A 47 -16.53 7.14 -3.20
N PHE A 48 -16.28 7.06 -4.52
CA PHE A 48 -14.92 6.91 -5.10
C PHE A 48 -13.88 7.88 -4.51
N GLY A 49 -14.30 9.12 -4.22
CA GLY A 49 -13.42 10.14 -3.66
C GLY A 49 -12.80 9.78 -2.30
N LYS A 50 -13.43 8.92 -1.49
CA LYS A 50 -12.88 8.48 -0.20
C LYS A 50 -11.58 7.69 -0.37
N TYR A 51 -11.50 6.87 -1.42
CA TYR A 51 -10.31 6.08 -1.72
C TYR A 51 -9.16 6.93 -2.25
N HIS A 52 -9.45 7.92 -3.10
CA HIS A 52 -8.44 8.88 -3.55
C HIS A 52 -7.89 9.71 -2.38
N ARG A 53 -8.73 10.08 -1.40
CA ARG A 53 -8.29 10.82 -0.21
C ARG A 53 -7.25 10.07 0.62
N VAL A 54 -7.21 8.73 0.58
CA VAL A 54 -6.16 7.95 1.25
C VAL A 54 -4.78 8.35 0.71
N LEU A 55 -4.65 8.56 -0.59
CA LEU A 55 -3.37 8.90 -1.22
C LEU A 55 -3.09 10.41 -1.27
N SER A 56 -4.14 11.24 -1.35
CA SER A 56 -3.98 12.69 -1.57
C SER A 56 -4.12 13.56 -0.33
N ARG A 57 -4.85 13.12 0.71
CA ARG A 57 -5.22 13.98 1.86
C ARG A 57 -5.02 13.34 3.22
N ALA A 58 -5.04 12.03 3.32
CA ALA A 58 -4.89 11.36 4.61
C ALA A 58 -3.47 11.57 5.14
N VAL A 59 -3.37 11.87 6.44
CA VAL A 59 -2.08 12.06 7.12
C VAL A 59 -1.55 10.69 7.53
N TRP A 60 -0.58 10.17 6.78
CA TRP A 60 0.22 8.99 7.11
C TRP A 60 1.61 9.14 6.48
N SER A 61 2.58 8.35 6.94
CA SER A 61 3.97 8.43 6.47
C SER A 61 4.36 7.21 5.66
N SER A 62 4.64 7.40 4.37
CA SER A 62 5.16 6.36 3.48
C SER A 62 6.47 5.76 4.00
N ARG A 63 7.35 6.58 4.58
CA ARG A 63 8.60 6.13 5.21
C ARG A 63 8.34 5.22 6.42
N LYS A 64 7.40 5.58 7.31
CA LYS A 64 7.06 4.73 8.46
C LYS A 64 6.46 3.39 8.03
N VAL A 65 5.58 3.41 7.03
CA VAL A 65 5.00 2.20 6.42
C VAL A 65 6.10 1.33 5.81
N SER A 66 6.98 1.91 4.98
CA SER A 66 8.08 1.18 4.33
C SER A 66 9.04 0.56 5.34
N ARG A 67 9.40 1.30 6.41
CA ARG A 67 10.21 0.74 7.50
C ARG A 67 9.53 -0.44 8.18
N ARG A 68 8.23 -0.34 8.45
CA ARG A 68 7.48 -1.43 9.11
C ARG A 68 7.40 -2.66 8.23
N LEU A 69 7.19 -2.47 6.93
CA LEU A 69 7.20 -3.52 5.94
C LEU A 69 8.56 -4.20 5.87
N LEU A 70 9.65 -3.44 5.77
CA LEU A 70 11.01 -3.97 5.72
C LEU A 70 11.33 -4.85 6.95
N VAL A 71 11.02 -4.37 8.15
CA VAL A 71 11.22 -5.15 9.39
C VAL A 71 10.41 -6.44 9.36
N HIS A 72 9.18 -6.41 8.84
CA HIS A 72 8.35 -7.61 8.73
C HIS A 72 8.90 -8.59 7.69
N LEU A 73 9.38 -8.11 6.55
CA LEU A 73 10.01 -8.95 5.51
C LEU A 73 11.28 -9.61 6.05
N ILE A 74 12.17 -8.86 6.71
CA ILE A 74 13.40 -9.42 7.29
C ILE A 74 13.05 -10.49 8.32
N GLY A 75 12.17 -10.19 9.27
CA GLY A 75 11.78 -11.17 10.30
C GLY A 75 11.07 -12.42 9.75
N THR A 76 10.47 -12.33 8.56
CA THR A 76 9.77 -13.47 7.93
C THR A 76 10.70 -14.31 7.06
N PHE A 77 11.58 -13.68 6.27
CA PHE A 77 12.38 -14.36 5.25
C PHE A 77 13.83 -14.61 5.65
N VAL A 78 14.37 -13.82 6.59
CA VAL A 78 15.75 -13.95 7.08
C VAL A 78 15.74 -13.83 8.61
N PRO A 79 15.11 -14.78 9.33
CA PRO A 79 15.04 -14.74 10.80
C PRO A 79 16.42 -14.86 11.45
N SER A 80 17.38 -15.47 10.75
CA SER A 80 18.80 -15.55 11.10
C SER A 80 19.66 -15.64 9.83
N GLY A 81 20.93 -15.26 9.95
CA GLY A 81 21.90 -15.31 8.84
C GLY A 81 22.21 -13.96 8.20
N ILE A 82 22.92 -13.98 7.07
CA ILE A 82 23.41 -12.79 6.38
C ILE A 82 22.34 -12.26 5.43
N LEU A 83 21.99 -10.98 5.56
CA LEU A 83 21.14 -10.26 4.62
C LEU A 83 22.01 -9.53 3.59
N VAL A 84 21.95 -9.95 2.32
CA VAL A 84 22.60 -9.24 1.21
C VAL A 84 21.61 -8.23 0.64
N MET A 85 21.96 -6.93 0.67
CA MET A 85 21.14 -5.86 0.11
C MET A 85 21.66 -5.45 -1.27
N GLY A 86 20.92 -5.80 -2.32
CA GLY A 86 21.11 -5.21 -3.65
C GLY A 86 20.47 -3.82 -3.69
N ILE A 87 21.24 -2.81 -4.09
CA ILE A 87 20.73 -1.45 -4.29
C ILE A 87 20.68 -1.21 -5.79
N ASP A 88 19.50 -0.89 -6.29
CA ASP A 88 19.26 -0.46 -7.66
C ASP A 88 18.43 0.83 -7.61
N ASP A 89 18.71 1.77 -8.51
CA ASP A 89 17.97 3.03 -8.58
C ASP A 89 17.06 2.99 -9.81
N THR A 90 15.75 3.08 -9.59
CA THR A 90 14.76 3.21 -10.67
C THR A 90 14.28 4.64 -10.70
N VAL A 91 14.79 5.42 -11.65
CA VAL A 91 14.33 6.80 -11.86
C VAL A 91 12.86 6.77 -12.27
N GLU A 92 12.00 7.32 -11.42
CA GLU A 92 10.59 7.51 -11.75
C GLU A 92 10.50 8.48 -12.96
N ARG A 93 9.95 7.99 -14.08
CA ARG A 93 9.84 8.78 -15.30
C ARG A 93 8.83 9.91 -15.12
N ARG A 94 9.31 11.12 -14.80
CA ARG A 94 8.50 12.35 -14.83
C ARG A 94 8.21 12.71 -16.29
N LYS A 95 6.93 12.70 -16.68
CA LYS A 95 6.50 13.38 -17.91
C LYS A 95 6.27 14.85 -17.53
N GLY A 96 7.12 15.73 -18.06
CA GLY A 96 6.84 17.16 -18.11
C GLY A 96 5.68 17.45 -19.05
#